data_AF-A0A7C6XXY5-F1
#
_entry.id   AF-A0A7C6XXY5-F1
#
_cell.length_a   1.000
_cell.length_b   1.000
_cell.length_c   1.000
_cell.angle_alpha   90.00
_cell.angle_beta   90.00
_cell.angle_gamma   90.00
#
_symmetry.space_group_name_H-M   'P 1'
#
loop_
_entity.id
_entity.type
_entity.pdbx_description
1 polymer ?
#
loop_
_entity_poly.entity_id
_entity_poly.type
_entity_poly.pdbx_seq_one_letter_code
_entity_poly.pdbx_strand_id
1 'polypeptide(L)'
;LALTDYIVATGELGADYMYDLQINDDRLAGDRVTSETLNRPTTVEMPLSRLHADDDNVVIMEREGDGGRMYYSAYLRYYLPVDQVRALNRGLIVQRQYFIEGDPSRPITRAQVNDVITVRITLIAPNDTHFLVVEDPFPAGCEPVDTSLATTRAPTEEEGLQRTGEQSTPYAEIGWDWYRYWATHTELYDEKAVLFADYLSRGTYEYSYSLRCTTPGEFMVMPTTAYEMYMPDVFGRSDGAAFTVARR
;
A
#
# COMPACT_ATOMS: atom_id res chain seq x y z
N LEU A 1 -1.12 33.76 -12.17
CA LEU A 1 -1.29 34.89 -11.23
C LEU A 1 -0.90 34.46 -9.82
N ALA A 2 -1.59 33.48 -9.20
CA ALA A 2 -1.27 33.01 -7.84
C ALA A 2 0.21 32.69 -7.55
N LEU A 3 0.93 31.99 -8.45
CA LEU A 3 2.35 31.67 -8.26
C LEU A 3 3.24 32.93 -8.23
N THR A 4 3.01 33.88 -9.15
CA THR A 4 3.78 35.12 -9.23
C THR A 4 3.51 36.01 -8.02
N ASP A 5 2.25 36.10 -7.59
CA ASP A 5 1.85 36.86 -6.41
C ASP A 5 2.48 36.27 -5.14
N TYR A 6 2.52 34.94 -5.02
CA TYR A 6 3.22 34.25 -3.93
C TYR A 6 4.72 34.59 -3.92
N ILE A 7 5.40 34.43 -5.06
CA ILE A 7 6.83 34.72 -5.21
C ILE A 7 7.18 36.14 -4.76
N VAL A 8 6.36 37.11 -5.13
CA VAL A 8 6.53 38.51 -4.73
C VAL A 8 6.27 38.69 -3.23
N ALA A 9 5.18 38.12 -2.70
CA ALA A 9 4.79 38.26 -1.30
C ALA A 9 5.79 37.60 -0.34
N THR A 10 6.39 36.47 -0.72
CA THR A 10 7.34 35.74 0.13
C THR A 10 8.78 36.15 -0.06
N GLY A 11 9.08 37.00 -1.06
CA GLY A 11 10.42 37.49 -1.35
C GLY A 11 11.36 36.41 -1.91
N GLU A 12 10.84 35.37 -2.56
CA GLU A 12 11.63 34.20 -3.02
C GLU A 12 12.87 34.61 -3.81
N LEU A 13 12.72 35.58 -4.71
CA LEU A 13 13.78 36.00 -5.63
C LEU A 13 14.95 36.72 -4.95
N GLY A 14 14.78 37.13 -3.69
CA GLY A 14 15.81 37.78 -2.87
C GLY A 14 16.76 36.81 -2.18
N ALA A 15 17.05 35.65 -2.79
CA ALA A 15 17.94 34.65 -2.23
C ALA A 15 19.35 35.20 -2.04
N ASP A 16 19.82 35.18 -0.80
CA ASP A 16 21.21 35.42 -0.43
C ASP A 16 21.52 34.64 0.85
N TYR A 17 21.88 33.38 0.68
CA TYR A 17 22.18 32.48 1.79
C TYR A 17 23.22 31.45 1.39
N MET A 18 23.91 30.89 2.38
CA MET A 18 24.69 29.67 2.22
C MET A 18 23.91 28.50 2.82
N TYR A 19 24.12 27.31 2.28
CA TYR A 19 23.62 26.09 2.89
C TYR A 19 24.73 25.04 3.00
N ASP A 20 24.55 24.11 3.92
CA ASP A 20 25.43 22.97 4.12
C ASP A 20 24.64 21.70 4.49
N LEU A 21 24.85 20.61 3.72
CA LEU A 21 24.23 19.31 3.92
C LEU A 21 25.27 18.28 4.35
N GLN A 22 25.04 17.69 5.52
CA GLN A 22 25.83 16.59 6.06
C GLN A 22 24.94 15.39 6.35
N ILE A 23 25.47 14.19 6.12
CA ILE A 23 24.86 12.94 6.59
C ILE A 23 25.96 12.12 7.27
N ASN A 24 25.77 11.75 8.54
CA ASN A 24 26.75 11.00 9.34
C ASN A 24 28.15 11.63 9.30
N ASP A 25 28.25 12.94 9.54
CA ASP A 25 29.47 13.75 9.47
C ASP A 25 30.12 13.89 8.07
N ASP A 26 29.62 13.19 7.05
CA ASP A 26 30.05 13.37 5.66
C ASP A 26 29.35 14.59 5.06
N ARG A 27 30.13 15.62 4.74
CA ARG A 27 29.65 16.79 3.98
C ARG A 27 29.38 16.41 2.53
N LEU A 28 28.12 16.48 2.10
CA LEU A 28 27.69 16.04 0.77
C LEU A 28 27.47 17.19 -0.21
N ALA A 29 26.98 18.33 0.29
CA ALA A 29 26.74 19.51 -0.54
C ALA A 29 26.81 20.78 0.31
N GLY A 30 27.15 21.89 -0.33
CA GLY A 30 27.06 23.21 0.27
C GLY A 30 27.50 24.26 -0.71
N ASP A 31 26.74 25.33 -0.83
CA ASP A 31 27.00 26.43 -1.77
C ASP A 31 26.33 27.72 -1.30
N ARG A 32 26.69 28.84 -1.93
CA ARG A 32 25.99 30.10 -1.81
C ARG A 32 24.89 30.19 -2.87
N VAL A 33 23.65 30.37 -2.43
CA VAL A 33 22.50 30.63 -3.28
C VAL A 33 22.28 32.13 -3.40
N THR A 34 22.24 32.62 -4.63
CA THR A 34 21.95 34.01 -4.99
C THR A 34 20.70 34.06 -5.86
N SER A 35 20.17 35.26 -6.13
CA SER A 35 19.10 35.46 -7.10
C SER A 35 19.40 34.88 -8.50
N GLU A 36 20.67 34.72 -8.87
CA GLU A 36 21.09 34.16 -10.16
C GLU A 36 21.15 32.63 -10.17
N THR A 37 21.33 32.00 -8.99
CA THR A 37 21.48 30.55 -8.85
C THR A 37 20.27 29.89 -8.20
N LEU A 38 19.30 30.65 -7.67
CA LEU A 38 18.09 30.15 -7.00
C LEU A 38 17.30 29.12 -7.80
N ASN A 39 17.30 29.21 -9.13
CA ASN A 39 16.59 28.29 -10.01
C ASN A 39 17.37 27.00 -10.32
N ARG A 40 18.55 26.80 -9.72
CA ARG A 40 19.40 25.62 -9.94
C ARG A 40 19.24 24.66 -8.76
N PRO A 41 18.43 23.59 -8.89
CA PRO A 41 18.29 22.62 -7.82
C PRO A 41 19.60 21.87 -7.60
N THR A 42 19.91 21.56 -6.35
CA THR A 42 20.96 20.62 -5.98
C THR A 42 20.33 19.30 -5.59
N THR A 43 20.79 18.20 -6.17
CA THR A 43 20.32 16.85 -5.86
C THR A 43 21.50 16.03 -5.37
N VAL A 44 21.34 15.42 -4.21
CA VAL A 44 22.33 14.53 -3.59
C VAL A 44 21.71 13.15 -3.44
N GLU A 45 22.40 12.14 -3.92
CA GLU A 45 22.03 10.73 -3.76
C GLU A 45 23.08 10.02 -2.92
N MET A 46 22.65 9.36 -1.84
CA MET A 46 23.49 8.53 -1.01
C MET A 46 23.01 7.07 -1.08
N PRO A 47 23.89 6.11 -1.45
CA PRO A 47 23.51 4.71 -1.42
C PRO A 47 23.30 4.24 0.02
N LEU A 48 22.31 3.36 0.22
CA LEU A 48 21.98 2.78 1.53
C LEU A 48 23.19 2.11 2.20
N SER A 49 24.15 1.60 1.42
CA SER A 49 25.38 0.99 1.93
C SER A 49 26.32 1.94 2.66
N ARG A 50 26.12 3.26 2.56
CA ARG A 50 26.86 4.28 3.33
C ARG A 50 26.11 4.73 4.59
N LEU A 51 24.86 4.33 4.75
CA LEU A 51 24.09 4.57 5.96
C LEU A 51 24.41 3.49 7.01
N HIS A 52 24.34 3.86 8.28
CA HIS A 52 24.47 2.92 9.39
C HIS A 52 23.22 2.03 9.44
N ALA A 53 23.39 0.71 9.46
CA ALA A 53 22.26 -0.24 9.41
C ALA A 53 21.57 -0.43 10.77
N ASP A 54 22.36 -0.45 11.84
CA ASP A 54 21.92 -0.76 13.21
C ASP A 54 22.13 0.42 14.18
N ASP A 55 22.28 1.63 13.64
CA ASP A 55 22.49 2.86 14.39
C ASP A 55 21.75 4.03 13.71
N ASP A 56 21.59 5.13 14.44
CA ASP A 56 20.95 6.33 13.93
C ASP A 56 21.76 6.93 12.78
N ASN A 57 21.03 7.41 11.77
CA ASN A 57 21.61 8.20 10.69
C ASN A 57 21.19 9.65 10.89
N VAL A 58 22.16 10.55 11.03
CA VAL A 58 21.91 11.96 11.31
C VAL A 58 22.03 12.74 10.01
N VAL A 59 20.94 13.42 9.62
CA VAL A 59 20.90 14.35 8.48
C VAL A 59 20.88 15.77 9.03
N ILE A 60 21.92 16.55 8.74
CA ILE A 60 22.05 17.94 9.17
C ILE A 60 21.93 18.84 7.93
N MET A 61 20.96 19.74 7.97
CA MET A 61 20.75 20.77 6.95
C MET A 61 20.86 22.14 7.59
N GLU A 62 21.97 22.82 7.36
CA GLU A 62 22.24 24.17 7.88
C GLU A 62 22.04 25.22 6.80
N ARG A 63 21.53 26.38 7.22
CA ARG A 63 21.38 27.58 6.41
C ARG A 63 21.95 28.77 7.16
N GLU A 64 22.76 29.56 6.48
CA GLU A 64 23.29 30.82 6.98
C GLU A 64 22.89 31.98 6.07
N GLY A 65 22.34 33.05 6.65
CA GLY A 65 21.81 34.20 5.92
C GLY A 65 20.31 34.35 6.09
N ASP A 66 19.81 35.55 5.84
CA ASP A 66 18.41 35.95 6.03
C ASP A 66 17.66 36.17 4.71
N GLY A 67 18.36 36.27 3.57
CA GLY A 67 17.78 36.46 2.24
C GLY A 67 17.05 35.24 1.69
N GLY A 68 15.89 35.46 1.07
CA GLY A 68 15.09 34.46 0.35
C GLY A 68 14.64 33.26 1.21
N ARG A 69 14.23 32.17 0.55
CA ARG A 69 13.81 30.93 1.20
C ARG A 69 14.58 29.74 0.65
N MET A 70 14.81 28.77 1.52
CA MET A 70 15.40 27.48 1.17
C MET A 70 14.32 26.40 1.34
N TYR A 71 14.02 25.71 0.24
CA TYR A 71 13.17 24.53 0.24
C TYR A 71 14.06 23.32 0.05
N TYR A 72 13.82 22.28 0.83
CA TYR A 72 14.47 21.00 0.67
C TYR A 72 13.46 19.88 0.89
N SER A 73 13.73 18.74 0.28
CA SER A 73 13.00 17.50 0.52
C SER A 73 14.01 16.37 0.66
N ALA A 74 13.78 15.49 1.64
CA ALA A 74 14.63 14.34 1.92
C ALA A 74 13.77 13.09 1.84
N TYR A 75 14.24 12.09 1.09
CA TYR A 75 13.53 10.84 0.91
C TYR A 75 14.48 9.67 1.14
N LEU A 76 14.06 8.70 1.95
CA LEU A 76 14.73 7.41 2.07
C LEU A 76 13.91 6.36 1.31
N ARG A 77 14.53 5.74 0.30
CA ARG A 77 13.92 4.65 -0.47
C ARG A 77 14.78 3.40 -0.29
N TYR A 78 14.17 2.32 0.19
CA TYR A 78 14.81 1.02 0.32
C TYR A 78 13.81 -0.08 -0.04
N TYR A 79 14.36 -1.22 -0.46
CA TYR A 79 13.59 -2.41 -0.77
C TYR A 79 13.97 -3.49 0.23
N LEU A 80 12.97 -4.08 0.86
CA LEU A 80 13.17 -5.29 1.66
C LEU A 80 12.84 -6.52 0.80
N PRO A 81 13.58 -7.62 0.94
CA PRO A 81 13.11 -8.93 0.48
C PRO A 81 11.70 -9.20 1.01
N VAL A 82 10.82 -9.76 0.19
CA VAL A 82 9.40 -9.94 0.52
C VAL A 82 9.20 -10.73 1.80
N ASP A 83 9.99 -11.78 2.02
CA ASP A 83 9.99 -12.62 3.23
C ASP A 83 10.42 -11.88 4.51
N GLN A 84 11.04 -10.70 4.36
CA GLN A 84 11.41 -9.81 5.46
C GLN A 84 10.39 -8.68 5.68
N VAL A 85 9.43 -8.50 4.77
CA VAL A 85 8.38 -7.48 4.94
C VAL A 85 7.42 -7.95 6.02
N ARG A 86 7.49 -7.30 7.17
CA ARG A 86 6.56 -7.52 8.28
C ARG A 86 5.30 -6.68 8.15
N ALA A 87 4.22 -7.21 8.69
CA ALA A 87 2.99 -6.48 8.90
C ALA A 87 3.27 -5.17 9.67
N LEU A 88 2.65 -4.08 9.21
CA LEU A 88 2.76 -2.77 9.81
C LEU A 88 1.38 -2.16 9.94
N ASN A 89 1.07 -1.68 11.14
CA ASN A 89 -0.15 -0.94 11.44
C ASN A 89 0.19 0.54 11.62
N ARG A 90 -0.36 1.39 10.76
CA ARG A 90 -0.33 2.86 10.83
C ARG A 90 -1.75 3.41 10.72
N GLY A 91 -2.69 2.81 11.46
CA GLY A 91 -4.10 3.20 11.46
C GLY A 91 -5.02 2.21 10.76
N LEU A 92 -4.49 1.29 9.95
CA LEU A 92 -5.22 0.16 9.38
C LEU A 92 -4.46 -1.14 9.65
N ILE A 93 -5.19 -2.24 9.80
CA ILE A 93 -4.62 -3.58 9.94
C ILE A 93 -5.17 -4.43 8.81
N VAL A 94 -4.31 -5.08 8.04
CA VAL A 94 -4.73 -5.96 6.95
C VAL A 94 -4.01 -7.29 7.05
N GLN A 95 -4.76 -8.36 6.82
CA GLN A 95 -4.26 -9.72 6.76
C GLN A 95 -4.75 -10.39 5.48
N ARG A 96 -3.93 -11.25 4.90
CA ARG A 96 -4.29 -12.10 3.77
C ARG A 96 -4.08 -13.56 4.12
N GLN A 97 -5.03 -14.38 3.69
CA GLN A 97 -4.97 -15.83 3.80
C GLN A 97 -5.45 -16.46 2.49
N TYR A 98 -4.92 -17.64 2.18
CA TYR A 98 -5.34 -18.44 1.04
C TYR A 98 -6.00 -19.71 1.53
N PHE A 99 -7.02 -20.19 0.82
CA PHE A 99 -7.74 -21.42 1.09
C PHE A 99 -7.93 -22.21 -0.20
N ILE A 100 -8.09 -23.53 -0.12
CA ILE A 100 -8.58 -24.28 -1.27
C ILE A 100 -10.04 -23.89 -1.49
N GLU A 101 -10.45 -23.67 -2.74
CA GLU A 101 -11.84 -23.34 -3.06
C GLU A 101 -12.79 -24.44 -2.53
N GLY A 102 -13.81 -24.04 -1.77
CA GLY A 102 -14.74 -24.95 -1.11
C GLY A 102 -14.25 -25.58 0.21
N ASP A 103 -13.02 -25.28 0.67
CA ASP A 103 -12.49 -25.70 1.98
C ASP A 103 -11.89 -24.50 2.76
N PRO A 104 -12.72 -23.76 3.51
CA PRO A 104 -12.27 -22.62 4.31
C PRO A 104 -11.63 -23.03 5.65
N SER A 105 -11.42 -24.32 5.92
CA SER A 105 -11.07 -24.81 7.26
C SER A 105 -9.64 -24.46 7.68
N ARG A 106 -8.70 -24.40 6.73
CA ARG A 106 -7.28 -24.20 7.02
C ARG A 106 -6.58 -23.34 5.96
N PRO A 107 -5.87 -22.28 6.38
CA PRO A 107 -5.04 -21.50 5.46
C PRO A 107 -3.94 -22.34 4.84
N ILE A 108 -3.66 -22.09 3.57
CA ILE A 108 -2.61 -22.74 2.79
C ILE A 108 -1.54 -21.74 2.36
N THR A 109 -0.34 -22.26 2.12
CA THR A 109 0.77 -21.56 1.44
C THR A 109 1.23 -22.32 0.21
N ARG A 110 0.47 -23.35 -0.18
CA ARG A 110 0.79 -24.25 -1.27
C ARG A 110 -0.49 -24.77 -1.92
N ALA A 111 -0.50 -24.81 -3.25
CA ALA A 111 -1.54 -25.43 -4.08
C ALA A 111 -0.89 -26.25 -5.22
N GLN A 112 -1.68 -26.99 -5.99
CA GLN A 112 -1.24 -27.68 -7.20
C GLN A 112 -1.67 -26.94 -8.47
N VAL A 113 -1.01 -27.21 -9.59
CA VAL A 113 -1.45 -26.71 -10.90
C VAL A 113 -2.90 -27.13 -11.18
N ASN A 114 -3.70 -26.16 -11.60
CA ASN A 114 -5.16 -26.17 -11.83
C ASN A 114 -6.05 -26.08 -10.59
N ASP A 115 -5.50 -26.08 -9.37
CA ASP A 115 -6.29 -25.76 -8.19
C ASP A 115 -6.83 -24.33 -8.28
N VAL A 116 -8.06 -24.16 -7.81
CA VAL A 116 -8.62 -22.84 -7.53
C VAL A 116 -8.50 -22.61 -6.03
N ILE A 117 -8.02 -21.42 -5.68
CA ILE A 117 -7.85 -20.99 -4.30
C ILE A 117 -8.74 -19.77 -4.04
N THR A 118 -9.31 -19.70 -2.85
CA THR A 118 -9.98 -18.50 -2.36
C THR A 118 -8.98 -17.67 -1.58
N VAL A 119 -8.78 -16.43 -2.00
CA VAL A 119 -8.05 -15.42 -1.23
C VAL A 119 -9.03 -14.77 -0.27
N ARG A 120 -8.68 -14.63 1.01
CA ARG A 120 -9.43 -13.88 2.01
C ARG A 120 -8.55 -12.77 2.56
N ILE A 121 -8.99 -11.53 2.35
CA ILE A 121 -8.43 -10.32 2.95
C ILE A 121 -9.29 -9.98 4.17
N THR A 122 -8.67 -9.81 5.33
CA THR A 122 -9.32 -9.28 6.53
C THR A 122 -8.75 -7.89 6.80
N LEU A 123 -9.60 -6.88 6.78
CA LEU A 123 -9.27 -5.49 7.08
C LEU A 123 -9.90 -5.09 8.42
N ILE A 124 -9.11 -4.53 9.33
CA ILE A 124 -9.60 -3.92 10.56
C ILE A 124 -9.31 -2.43 10.47
N ALA A 125 -10.38 -1.64 10.52
CA ALA A 125 -10.38 -0.19 10.57
C ALA A 125 -10.75 0.26 12.00
N PRO A 126 -9.78 0.66 12.85
CA PRO A 126 -10.05 1.14 14.20
C PRO A 126 -10.87 2.43 14.26
N ASN A 127 -10.80 3.23 13.21
CA ASN A 127 -11.54 4.49 13.04
C ASN A 127 -12.31 4.48 11.71
N ASP A 128 -13.25 5.41 11.58
CA ASP A 128 -13.92 5.65 10.31
C ASP A 128 -12.87 6.12 9.28
N THR A 129 -12.91 5.53 8.08
CA THR A 129 -11.91 5.67 7.01
C THR A 129 -12.53 6.31 5.79
N HIS A 130 -11.79 7.16 5.08
CA HIS A 130 -12.26 7.87 3.88
C HIS A 130 -11.38 7.60 2.66
N PHE A 131 -12.01 7.40 1.50
CA PHE A 131 -11.32 7.13 0.23
C PHE A 131 -10.24 6.05 0.37
N LEU A 132 -10.63 4.94 1.01
CA LEU A 132 -9.78 3.79 1.25
C LEU A 132 -9.47 3.09 -0.07
N VAL A 133 -8.21 2.72 -0.22
CA VAL A 133 -7.72 1.81 -1.26
C VAL A 133 -7.12 0.58 -0.58
N VAL A 134 -7.47 -0.61 -1.06
CA VAL A 134 -6.80 -1.86 -0.69
C VAL A 134 -6.24 -2.50 -1.95
N GLU A 135 -4.92 -2.68 -2.01
CA GLU A 135 -4.25 -3.39 -3.09
C GLU A 135 -3.78 -4.76 -2.59
N ASP A 136 -4.10 -5.80 -3.35
CA ASP A 136 -3.70 -7.17 -3.04
C ASP A 136 -2.98 -7.85 -4.21
N PRO A 137 -1.64 -7.84 -4.23
CA PRO A 137 -0.85 -8.51 -5.26
C PRO A 137 -1.00 -10.04 -5.24
N PHE A 138 -1.09 -10.65 -6.42
CA PHE A 138 -1.25 -12.08 -6.57
C PHE A 138 0.10 -12.82 -6.51
N PRO A 139 0.11 -14.11 -6.12
CA PRO A 139 1.23 -14.98 -6.43
C PRO A 139 1.39 -15.09 -7.94
N ALA A 140 2.59 -14.83 -8.48
CA ALA A 140 2.81 -14.76 -9.94
C ALA A 140 2.51 -16.07 -10.71
N GLY A 141 2.37 -17.20 -10.02
CA GLY A 141 1.91 -18.46 -10.63
C GLY A 141 0.40 -18.66 -10.65
N CYS A 142 -0.37 -17.66 -10.23
CA CYS A 142 -1.82 -17.69 -10.15
C CYS A 142 -2.43 -16.56 -10.99
N GLU A 143 -3.62 -16.81 -11.52
CA GLU A 143 -4.37 -15.87 -12.35
C GLU A 143 -5.76 -15.63 -11.73
N PRO A 144 -6.30 -14.41 -11.80
CA PRO A 144 -7.64 -14.13 -11.31
C PRO A 144 -8.71 -14.92 -12.05
N VAL A 145 -9.67 -15.45 -11.30
CA VAL A 145 -10.88 -16.03 -11.88
C VAL A 145 -11.95 -14.93 -11.91
N ASP A 146 -12.12 -14.30 -13.07
CA ASP A 146 -13.17 -13.30 -13.25
C ASP A 146 -14.53 -13.99 -13.42
N THR A 147 -15.38 -13.85 -12.40
CA THR A 147 -16.74 -14.40 -12.34
C THR A 147 -17.78 -13.51 -13.04
N SER A 148 -17.41 -12.31 -13.50
CA SER A 148 -18.26 -11.44 -14.32
C SER A 148 -18.31 -11.85 -15.80
N LEU A 149 -17.36 -12.69 -16.25
CA LEU A 149 -17.32 -13.23 -17.60
C LEU A 149 -18.35 -14.36 -17.78
N ALA A 150 -19.23 -14.21 -18.76
CA ALA A 150 -20.31 -15.18 -19.08
C ALA A 150 -19.85 -16.61 -19.44
N THR A 151 -18.54 -16.85 -19.57
CA THR A 151 -17.93 -18.16 -19.86
C THR A 151 -17.30 -18.83 -18.64
N THR A 152 -17.25 -18.15 -17.50
CA THR A 152 -16.79 -18.72 -16.23
C THR A 152 -17.98 -19.38 -15.54
N ARG A 153 -17.88 -20.67 -15.21
CA ARG A 153 -18.85 -21.27 -14.28
C ARG A 153 -18.69 -20.54 -12.96
N ALA A 154 -19.69 -19.75 -12.59
CA ALA A 154 -19.79 -19.16 -11.26
C ALA A 154 -19.54 -20.27 -10.23
N PRO A 155 -18.52 -20.15 -9.37
CA PRO A 155 -18.44 -20.97 -8.19
C PRO A 155 -19.76 -20.82 -7.44
N THR A 156 -20.28 -21.94 -6.97
CA THR A 156 -21.45 -22.03 -6.07
C THR A 156 -21.41 -20.92 -5.03
N GLU A 157 -22.42 -20.05 -5.07
CA GLU A 157 -22.87 -19.11 -4.03
C GLU A 157 -21.93 -18.96 -2.83
N GLU A 158 -20.88 -18.12 -2.91
CA GLU A 158 -20.22 -17.51 -1.74
C GLU A 158 -19.16 -16.43 -2.07
N GLU A 159 -19.28 -15.72 -3.20
CA GLU A 159 -18.51 -14.48 -3.40
C GLU A 159 -19.27 -13.30 -2.77
N GLY A 160 -18.97 -12.98 -1.51
CA GLY A 160 -19.50 -11.82 -0.79
C GLY A 160 -19.37 -11.96 0.73
N LEU A 161 -19.05 -10.87 1.44
CA LEU A 161 -18.64 -10.94 2.86
C LEU A 161 -19.49 -10.16 3.83
N GLN A 162 -19.48 -10.69 5.05
CA GLN A 162 -20.29 -10.32 6.19
C GLN A 162 -19.45 -9.51 7.17
N ARG A 163 -19.99 -8.43 7.73
CA ARG A 163 -19.41 -7.80 8.91
C ARG A 163 -19.48 -8.79 10.08
N THR A 164 -18.35 -9.13 10.67
CA THR A 164 -18.34 -10.04 11.83
C THR A 164 -18.93 -9.33 13.05
N GLY A 165 -20.08 -9.80 13.56
CA GLY A 165 -20.63 -9.35 14.86
C GLY A 165 -22.08 -8.84 14.90
N GLU A 166 -22.82 -8.80 13.79
CA GLU A 166 -24.27 -8.55 13.85
C GLU A 166 -25.05 -9.86 14.03
N GLN A 167 -25.76 -9.98 15.16
CA GLN A 167 -26.65 -11.10 15.43
C GLN A 167 -27.74 -11.14 14.36
N SER A 168 -27.81 -12.26 13.64
CA SER A 168 -28.86 -12.57 12.69
C SER A 168 -30.20 -12.55 13.43
N THR A 169 -30.98 -11.48 13.25
CA THR A 169 -32.35 -11.45 13.78
C THR A 169 -33.26 -12.29 12.88
N PRO A 170 -34.24 -13.03 13.43
CA PRO A 170 -35.13 -13.92 12.66
C PRO A 170 -36.06 -13.23 11.64
N TYR A 171 -35.89 -11.93 11.40
CA TYR A 171 -36.71 -11.10 10.50
C TYR A 171 -35.94 -10.65 9.24
N ALA A 172 -34.87 -11.36 8.88
CA ALA A 172 -34.00 -11.07 7.74
C ALA A 172 -34.51 -11.62 6.39
N GLU A 173 -35.81 -11.93 6.26
CA GLU A 173 -36.41 -12.38 4.99
C GLU A 173 -36.92 -11.22 4.10
N ILE A 174 -36.81 -9.96 4.54
CA ILE A 174 -37.26 -8.80 3.76
C ILE A 174 -36.22 -7.68 3.83
N GLY A 175 -35.20 -7.74 2.98
CA GLY A 175 -34.19 -6.67 2.86
C GLY A 175 -32.88 -7.12 2.21
N TRP A 176 -32.95 -7.67 1.02
CA TRP A 176 -31.78 -8.06 0.24
C TRP A 176 -30.97 -6.79 -0.16
N ASP A 177 -29.64 -6.86 -0.02
CA ASP A 177 -28.62 -6.28 -0.92
C ASP A 177 -27.68 -5.12 -0.46
N TRP A 178 -27.89 -4.42 0.66
CA TRP A 178 -27.04 -3.23 0.98
C TRP A 178 -25.94 -3.42 2.04
N TYR A 179 -25.90 -4.57 2.74
CA TYR A 179 -24.90 -4.86 3.78
C TYR A 179 -23.71 -5.72 3.28
N ARG A 180 -23.68 -6.05 1.98
CA ARG A 180 -22.81 -7.06 1.36
C ARG A 180 -21.58 -6.52 0.61
N TYR A 181 -21.51 -5.20 0.40
CA TYR A 181 -20.48 -4.59 -0.46
C TYR A 181 -19.95 -3.32 0.19
N TRP A 182 -18.76 -3.38 0.80
CA TRP A 182 -18.09 -2.18 1.33
C TRP A 182 -17.16 -1.55 0.30
N ALA A 183 -16.64 -2.33 -0.66
CA ALA A 183 -15.93 -1.77 -1.80
C ALA A 183 -16.94 -1.12 -2.77
N THR A 184 -16.89 0.20 -2.88
CA THR A 184 -17.64 1.00 -3.86
C THR A 184 -17.24 0.63 -5.30
N HIS A 185 -15.98 0.22 -5.50
CA HIS A 185 -15.45 -0.20 -6.79
C HIS A 185 -14.38 -1.28 -6.59
N THR A 186 -14.27 -2.20 -7.55
CA THR A 186 -13.27 -3.27 -7.54
C THR A 186 -12.68 -3.39 -8.92
N GLU A 187 -11.35 -3.45 -8.98
CA GLU A 187 -10.59 -3.64 -10.20
C GLU A 187 -9.74 -4.89 -10.06
N LEU A 188 -9.79 -5.76 -11.07
CA LEU A 188 -9.03 -7.00 -11.12
C LEU A 188 -8.03 -6.89 -12.26
N TYR A 189 -6.76 -6.68 -11.91
CA TYR A 189 -5.64 -6.61 -12.84
C TYR A 189 -4.99 -7.99 -12.97
N ASP A 190 -4.05 -8.12 -13.91
CA ASP A 190 -3.30 -9.37 -14.08
C ASP A 190 -2.46 -9.71 -12.83
N GLU A 191 -1.94 -8.69 -12.15
CA GLU A 191 -1.00 -8.83 -11.05
C GLU A 191 -1.59 -8.59 -9.65
N LYS A 192 -2.79 -8.00 -9.55
CA LYS A 192 -3.39 -7.62 -8.26
C LYS A 192 -4.90 -7.37 -8.34
N ALA A 193 -5.56 -7.48 -7.19
CA ALA A 193 -6.90 -6.95 -6.98
C ALA A 193 -6.80 -5.58 -6.29
N VAL A 194 -7.64 -4.63 -6.67
CA VAL A 194 -7.73 -3.30 -6.05
C VAL A 194 -9.17 -3.02 -5.64
N LEU A 195 -9.37 -2.71 -4.36
CA LEU A 195 -10.66 -2.42 -3.76
C LEU A 195 -10.70 -0.95 -3.34
N PHE A 196 -11.80 -0.26 -3.63
CA PHE A 196 -12.00 1.15 -3.28
C PHE A 196 -13.22 1.31 -2.41
N ALA A 197 -13.15 2.14 -1.38
CA ALA A 197 -14.31 2.55 -0.60
C ALA A 197 -14.26 4.05 -0.29
N ASP A 198 -15.28 4.80 -0.71
CA ASP A 198 -15.36 6.24 -0.44
C ASP A 198 -15.46 6.53 1.07
N TYR A 199 -16.14 5.65 1.79
CA TYR A 199 -16.30 5.71 3.23
C TYR A 199 -16.43 4.30 3.82
N LEU A 200 -15.72 4.03 4.90
CA LEU A 200 -15.80 2.80 5.67
C LEU A 200 -15.92 3.15 7.15
N SER A 201 -16.96 2.69 7.83
CA SER A 201 -17.05 2.88 9.28
C SER A 201 -15.98 2.07 10.02
N ARG A 202 -15.73 2.39 11.29
CA ARG A 202 -14.88 1.54 12.12
C ARG A 202 -15.44 0.11 12.21
N GLY A 203 -14.57 -0.89 12.06
CA GLY A 203 -14.99 -2.28 12.12
C GLY A 203 -13.97 -3.25 11.54
N THR A 204 -14.40 -4.52 11.48
CA THR A 204 -13.69 -5.59 10.79
C THR A 204 -14.48 -5.98 9.55
N TYR A 205 -13.77 -6.08 8.45
CA TYR A 205 -14.29 -6.35 7.12
C TYR A 205 -13.50 -7.49 6.52
N GLU A 206 -14.17 -8.30 5.70
CA GLU A 206 -13.50 -9.30 4.90
C GLU A 206 -13.78 -9.03 3.42
N TYR A 207 -12.82 -9.33 2.54
CA TYR A 207 -12.99 -9.39 1.08
C TYR A 207 -12.40 -10.72 0.54
N SER A 208 -13.11 -11.41 -0.35
CA SER A 208 -12.72 -12.72 -0.86
C SER A 208 -12.96 -12.81 -2.35
N TYR A 209 -12.01 -13.42 -3.04
CA TYR A 209 -12.03 -13.63 -4.48
C TYR A 209 -11.22 -14.87 -4.83
N SER A 210 -11.38 -15.36 -6.05
CA SER A 210 -10.80 -16.64 -6.49
C SER A 210 -9.61 -16.43 -7.42
N LEU A 211 -8.56 -17.24 -7.22
CA LEU A 211 -7.39 -17.32 -8.11
C LEU A 211 -7.22 -18.77 -8.59
N ARG A 212 -6.86 -18.96 -9.86
CA ARG A 212 -6.47 -20.26 -10.42
C ARG A 212 -4.95 -20.38 -10.48
N CYS A 213 -4.40 -21.44 -9.89
CA CYS A 213 -2.96 -21.73 -9.95
C CYS A 213 -2.60 -22.34 -11.31
N THR A 214 -1.81 -21.66 -12.14
CA THR A 214 -1.48 -22.10 -13.52
C THR A 214 -0.02 -22.51 -13.67
N THR A 215 0.92 -21.75 -13.10
CA THR A 215 2.36 -21.94 -13.34
C THR A 215 3.06 -22.51 -12.10
N PRO A 216 3.73 -23.69 -12.20
CA PRO A 216 4.43 -24.27 -11.06
C PRO A 216 5.70 -23.49 -10.70
N GLY A 217 5.91 -23.25 -9.41
CA GLY A 217 7.04 -22.48 -8.89
C GLY A 217 6.86 -22.09 -7.43
N GLU A 218 7.88 -21.47 -6.86
CA GLU A 218 7.83 -20.80 -5.57
C GLU A 218 7.82 -19.28 -5.84
N PHE A 219 6.80 -18.60 -5.33
CA PHE A 219 6.55 -17.20 -5.62
C PHE A 219 6.57 -16.37 -4.34
N MET A 220 7.30 -15.26 -4.38
CA MET A 220 7.28 -14.24 -3.34
C MET A 220 6.14 -13.28 -3.63
N VAL A 221 5.14 -13.27 -2.75
CA VAL A 221 3.94 -12.45 -2.88
C VAL A 221 4.09 -11.19 -2.04
N MET A 222 4.05 -10.04 -2.71
CA MET A 222 4.04 -8.74 -2.04
C MET A 222 2.88 -8.65 -1.03
N PRO A 223 3.06 -7.91 0.08
CA PRO A 223 2.01 -7.77 1.08
C PRO A 223 0.78 -7.08 0.50
N THR A 224 -0.40 -7.49 0.95
CA THR A 224 -1.61 -6.68 0.81
C THR A 224 -1.43 -5.36 1.57
N THR A 225 -1.79 -4.25 0.95
CA THR A 225 -1.67 -2.89 1.51
C THR A 225 -3.02 -2.19 1.49
N ALA A 226 -3.36 -1.51 2.59
CA ALA A 226 -4.56 -0.69 2.73
C ALA A 226 -4.17 0.73 3.13
N TYR A 227 -4.72 1.77 2.52
CA TYR A 227 -4.38 3.16 2.83
C TYR A 227 -5.49 4.15 2.45
N GLU A 228 -5.55 5.31 3.11
CA GLU A 228 -6.38 6.42 2.67
C GLU A 228 -5.71 7.19 1.53
N MET A 229 -6.40 7.35 0.40
CA MET A 229 -5.85 7.98 -0.81
C MET A 229 -5.34 9.42 -0.58
N TYR A 230 -6.01 10.17 0.30
CA TYR A 230 -5.70 11.58 0.56
C TYR A 230 -5.05 11.82 1.94
N MET A 231 -4.82 10.77 2.72
CA MET A 231 -4.09 10.81 3.99
C MET A 231 -3.14 9.60 4.06
N PRO A 232 -2.07 9.55 3.26
CA PRO A 232 -1.25 8.35 3.08
C PRO A 232 -0.49 7.92 4.34
N ASP A 233 -0.42 8.77 5.36
CA ASP A 233 0.11 8.41 6.68
C ASP A 233 -0.80 7.42 7.44
N VAL A 234 -2.07 7.32 7.05
CA VAL A 234 -3.05 6.33 7.52
C VAL A 234 -3.02 5.12 6.59
N PHE A 235 -2.29 4.08 7.00
CA PHE A 235 -2.17 2.86 6.22
C PHE A 235 -1.92 1.61 7.06
N GLY A 236 -1.96 0.46 6.40
CA GLY A 236 -1.64 -0.83 6.96
C GLY A 236 -1.12 -1.76 5.88
N ARG A 237 -0.23 -2.68 6.24
CA ARG A 237 0.17 -3.78 5.34
C ARG A 237 0.26 -5.09 6.09
N SER A 238 0.01 -6.18 5.37
CA SER A 238 0.22 -7.53 5.85
C SER A 238 1.71 -7.92 5.76
N ASP A 239 2.05 -9.11 6.23
CA ASP A 239 3.36 -9.71 5.94
C ASP A 239 3.50 -10.03 4.45
N GLY A 240 4.73 -9.96 3.93
CA GLY A 240 5.04 -10.65 2.68
C GLY A 240 4.95 -12.17 2.86
N ALA A 241 4.63 -12.88 1.79
CA ALA A 241 4.40 -14.33 1.86
C ALA A 241 5.14 -15.09 0.76
N ALA A 242 5.57 -16.31 1.06
CA ALA A 242 5.96 -17.27 0.05
C ALA A 242 4.76 -18.18 -0.28
N PHE A 243 4.49 -18.40 -1.56
CA PHE A 243 3.42 -19.28 -2.02
C PHE A 243 3.94 -20.25 -3.07
N THR A 244 3.67 -21.54 -2.89
CA THR A 244 4.15 -22.60 -3.78
C THR A 244 3.04 -23.16 -4.67
N VAL A 245 3.23 -23.15 -5.98
CA VAL A 245 2.42 -23.92 -6.93
C VAL A 245 3.18 -25.18 -7.31
N ALA A 246 2.73 -26.33 -6.82
CA ALA A 246 3.36 -27.61 -7.08
C ALA A 246 2.86 -28.21 -8.40
N ARG A 247 3.74 -28.96 -9.08
CA ARG A 247 3.31 -29.86 -10.15
C ARG A 247 2.37 -30.92 -9.56
N ARG A 248 1.44 -31.37 -10.39
CA ARG A 248 0.55 -32.48 -10.08
C ARG A 248 1.29 -33.82 -10.06
#